data_AF-A0A2D7NX18-F1
#
_entry.id   AF-A0A2D7NX18-F1
#
_cell.length_a   1.000
_cell.length_b   1.000
_cell.length_c   1.000
_cell.angle_alpha   90.00
_cell.angle_beta   90.00
_cell.angle_gamma   90.00
#
_symmetry.space_group_name_H-M   'P 1'
#
loop_
_entity.id
_entity.type
_entity.pdbx_description
1 polymer ?
#
loop_
_entity_poly.entity_id
_entity_poly.type
_entity_poly.pdbx_seq_one_letter_code
_entity_poly.pdbx_strand_id
1 'polypeptide(L)'
;MSNTKFILGVYEDEDILLNAIRSIRTAGVKIHEVYSPFPVHGIDDVLGYKRSKLSIVAFLFGLLGTSLALIMQIGMMGIDWPMIIGGKDFIPYPSFVPVIFELTVLLAAYGMCFTFFIVSDLKPWAKPRIFDLRITDDKHVMAIDLDQNKIDVAKIDQILKDNGASEVNQKNFDED
;
A
#
# COMPACT_ATOMS: atom_id res chain seq x y z
N MET A 1 21.36 -17.06 6.58
CA MET A 1 20.83 -16.24 7.69
C MET A 1 21.38 -14.85 7.50
N SER A 2 20.59 -13.97 6.91
CA SER A 2 20.94 -12.55 6.82
C SER A 2 20.44 -11.90 8.11
N ASN A 3 21.36 -11.56 9.02
CA ASN A 3 20.99 -10.84 10.23
C ASN A 3 20.89 -9.35 9.86
N THR A 4 19.67 -8.90 9.57
CA THR A 4 19.44 -7.51 9.16
C THR A 4 19.37 -6.64 10.41
N LYS A 5 20.27 -5.67 10.48
CA LYS A 5 20.37 -4.76 11.62
C LYS A 5 19.77 -3.42 11.25
N PHE A 6 18.85 -2.96 12.08
CA PHE A 6 18.17 -1.69 11.90
C PHE A 6 18.51 -0.73 13.04
N ILE A 7 18.67 0.53 12.69
CA ILE A 7 18.65 1.64 13.64
C ILE A 7 17.31 2.38 13.51
N LEU A 8 16.70 2.66 14.64
CA LEU A 8 15.37 3.21 14.78
C LEU A 8 15.47 4.60 15.40
N GLY A 9 14.98 5.61 14.70
CA GLY A 9 14.74 6.94 15.27
C GLY A 9 13.28 7.07 15.67
N VAL A 10 13.01 7.34 16.95
CA VAL A 10 11.66 7.58 17.47
C VAL A 10 11.41 9.08 17.54
N TYR A 11 10.25 9.53 17.05
CA TYR A 11 9.82 10.91 17.01
C TYR A 11 8.44 11.04 17.65
N GLU A 12 8.21 12.13 18.38
CA GLU A 12 6.94 12.40 19.06
C GLU A 12 5.96 13.21 18.20
N ASP A 13 6.48 13.97 17.24
CA ASP A 13 5.71 14.95 16.47
C ASP A 13 5.95 14.77 14.95
N GLU A 14 4.89 14.94 14.18
CA GLU A 14 4.88 14.75 12.72
C GLU A 14 5.69 15.83 11.97
N ASP A 15 5.69 17.08 12.44
CA ASP A 15 6.42 18.18 11.80
C ASP A 15 7.93 18.01 12.00
N ILE A 16 8.34 17.53 13.18
CA ILE A 16 9.74 17.20 13.47
C ILE A 16 10.17 16.05 12.56
N LEU A 17 9.35 15.01 12.44
CA LEU A 17 9.62 13.87 11.56
C LEU A 17 9.79 14.30 10.10
N LEU A 18 8.89 15.12 9.55
CA LEU A 18 8.97 15.59 8.16
C LEU A 18 10.25 16.37 7.88
N ASN A 19 10.66 17.24 8.81
CA ASN A 19 11.92 17.96 8.71
C ASN A 19 13.13 17.03 8.85
N ALA A 20 13.07 16.06 9.76
CA ALA A 20 14.12 15.06 9.96
C ALA A 20 14.34 14.22 8.70
N ILE A 21 13.28 13.72 8.05
CA ILE A 21 13.38 12.93 6.81
C ILE A 21 14.12 13.74 5.72
N ARG A 22 13.81 15.04 5.55
CA ARG A 22 14.49 15.90 4.57
C ARG A 22 15.98 16.00 4.85
N SER A 23 16.34 16.36 6.08
CA SER A 23 17.74 16.53 6.50
C SER A 23 18.55 15.24 6.39
N ILE A 24 17.99 14.12 6.85
CA ILE A 24 18.62 12.78 6.83
C ILE A 24 18.87 12.33 5.38
N ARG A 25 17.91 12.59 4.49
CA ARG A 25 18.05 12.29 3.06
C ARG A 25 19.09 13.19 2.39
N THR A 26 19.16 14.47 2.75
CA THR A 26 20.23 15.38 2.28
C THR A 26 21.61 14.95 2.78
N ALA A 27 21.70 14.37 3.98
CA ALA A 27 22.92 13.77 4.51
C ALA A 27 23.34 12.47 3.80
N GLY A 28 22.53 11.96 2.86
CA GLY A 28 22.83 10.79 2.04
C GLY A 28 22.52 9.46 2.71
N VAL A 29 21.81 9.47 3.84
CA VAL A 29 21.32 8.26 4.49
C VAL A 29 20.08 7.75 3.76
N LYS A 30 20.08 6.47 3.41
CA LYS A 30 18.91 5.79 2.83
C LYS A 30 18.00 5.31 3.96
N ILE A 31 16.81 5.88 4.01
CA ILE A 31 15.75 5.47 4.93
C ILE A 31 15.10 4.22 4.35
N HIS A 32 14.86 3.22 5.20
CA HIS A 32 14.19 1.99 4.80
C HIS A 32 12.68 2.20 4.70
N GLU A 33 12.06 2.61 5.80
CA GLU A 33 10.62 2.90 5.88
C GLU A 33 10.36 3.82 7.08
N VAL A 34 9.25 4.56 7.04
CA VAL A 34 8.77 5.37 8.17
C VAL A 34 7.41 4.85 8.60
N TYR A 35 7.28 4.50 9.87
CA TYR A 35 6.06 4.00 10.47
C TYR A 35 5.42 5.09 11.31
N SER A 36 4.12 5.32 11.10
CA SER A 36 3.31 6.27 11.87
C SER A 36 1.97 5.62 12.24
N PRO A 37 1.38 5.98 13.39
CA PRO A 37 0.07 5.48 13.80
C PRO A 37 -1.06 5.95 12.87
N PHE A 38 -0.87 7.04 12.15
CA PHE A 38 -1.87 7.63 11.26
C PHE A 38 -1.24 8.15 9.95
N PRO A 39 -2.02 8.40 8.89
CA PRO A 39 -1.48 8.94 7.65
C PRO A 39 -1.05 10.40 7.82
N VAL A 40 0.26 10.64 7.87
CA VAL A 40 0.83 11.99 7.87
C VAL A 40 0.91 12.51 6.44
N HIS A 41 0.33 13.68 6.19
CA HIS A 41 0.31 14.28 4.86
C HIS A 41 1.71 14.71 4.40
N GLY A 42 2.11 14.33 3.19
CA GLY A 42 3.37 14.75 2.59
C GLY A 42 4.58 13.86 2.94
N ILE A 43 4.42 12.82 3.76
CA ILE A 43 5.47 11.81 3.98
C ILE A 43 5.92 11.20 2.64
N ASP A 44 4.97 10.84 1.76
CA ASP A 44 5.25 10.21 0.47
C ASP A 44 6.16 11.07 -0.42
N ASP A 45 5.91 12.38 -0.45
CA ASP A 45 6.67 13.34 -1.25
C ASP A 45 8.09 13.51 -0.69
N VAL A 46 8.23 13.53 0.63
CA VAL A 46 9.51 13.70 1.31
C VAL A 46 10.36 12.42 1.23
N LEU A 47 9.75 11.24 1.32
CA LEU A 47 10.41 9.95 1.07
C LEU A 47 10.70 9.74 -0.42
N GLY A 48 9.96 10.40 -1.31
CA GLY A 48 10.13 10.31 -2.74
C GLY A 48 9.50 9.06 -3.34
N TYR A 49 8.39 8.60 -2.77
CA TYR A 49 7.63 7.49 -3.32
C TYR A 49 7.01 7.85 -4.67
N LYS A 50 6.97 6.87 -5.57
CA LYS A 50 6.26 7.01 -6.84
C LYS A 50 4.77 6.81 -6.61
N ARG A 51 3.94 7.57 -7.33
CA ARG A 51 2.48 7.39 -7.33
C ARG A 51 2.10 5.92 -7.57
N SER A 52 1.22 5.41 -6.72
CA SER A 52 0.69 4.05 -6.82
C SER A 52 -0.06 3.83 -8.13
N LYS A 53 0.11 2.65 -8.72
CA LYS A 53 -0.56 2.23 -9.97
C LYS A 53 -1.89 1.51 -9.73
N LEU A 54 -2.40 1.51 -8.49
CA LEU A 54 -3.66 0.85 -8.12
C LEU A 54 -4.86 1.34 -8.93
N SER A 55 -4.87 2.61 -9.35
CA SER A 55 -5.94 3.18 -10.19
C SER A 55 -6.02 2.52 -11.58
N ILE A 56 -4.87 2.19 -12.18
CA ILE A 56 -4.81 1.50 -13.47
C ILE A 56 -5.37 0.09 -13.32
N VAL A 57 -5.01 -0.58 -12.22
CA VAL A 57 -5.50 -1.93 -11.92
C VAL A 57 -7.02 -1.92 -11.72
N ALA A 58 -7.56 -0.94 -11.00
CA ALA A 58 -9.00 -0.74 -10.84
C ALA A 58 -9.73 -0.62 -12.19
N PHE A 59 -9.17 0.18 -13.10
CA PHE A 59 -9.73 0.37 -14.44
C PHE A 59 -9.75 -0.93 -15.24
N LEU A 60 -8.66 -1.71 -15.21
CA LEU A 60 -8.59 -2.99 -15.92
C LEU A 60 -9.59 -4.02 -15.37
N PHE A 61 -9.75 -4.10 -14.05
CA PHE A 61 -10.75 -4.98 -13.44
C PHE A 61 -12.19 -4.52 -13.72
N GLY A 62 -12.43 -3.20 -13.76
CA GLY A 62 -13.73 -2.65 -14.17
C GLY A 62 -14.06 -2.99 -15.63
N LEU A 63 -13.09 -2.82 -16.54
CA LEU A 63 -13.26 -3.19 -17.95
C LEU A 63 -13.54 -4.70 -18.12
N LEU A 64 -12.82 -5.54 -17.37
CA LEU A 64 -13.05 -6.97 -17.33
C LEU A 64 -14.48 -7.29 -16.84
N GLY A 65 -14.96 -6.61 -15.78
CA GLY A 65 -16.31 -6.81 -15.28
C GLY A 65 -17.41 -6.39 -16.25
N THR A 66 -17.25 -5.23 -16.91
CA THR A 66 -18.18 -4.79 -17.96
C THR A 66 -18.22 -5.81 -19.11
N SER A 67 -17.05 -6.29 -19.53
CA SER A 67 -16.93 -7.25 -20.64
C SER A 67 -17.57 -8.59 -20.29
N LEU A 68 -17.32 -9.09 -19.07
CA LEU A 68 -17.89 -10.33 -18.57
C LEU A 68 -19.41 -10.23 -18.45
N ALA A 69 -19.94 -9.11 -17.95
CA ALA A 69 -21.39 -8.89 -17.83
C ALA A 69 -22.10 -8.92 -19.19
N LEU A 70 -21.51 -8.26 -20.18
CA LEU A 70 -22.04 -8.22 -21.55
C LEU A 70 -21.99 -9.61 -22.20
N ILE A 71 -20.85 -10.29 -22.14
CA ILE A 71 -20.68 -11.64 -22.71
C ILE A 71 -21.67 -12.61 -22.06
N MET A 72 -21.82 -12.56 -20.74
CA MET A 72 -22.74 -13.41 -19.99
C MET A 72 -24.19 -13.18 -20.42
N GLN A 73 -24.66 -11.93 -20.42
CA GLN A 73 -26.06 -11.62 -20.71
C GLN A 73 -26.42 -11.85 -22.18
N ILE A 74 -25.55 -11.43 -23.11
CA ILE A 74 -25.76 -11.65 -24.55
C ILE A 74 -25.65 -13.14 -24.89
N GLY A 75 -24.69 -13.85 -24.28
CA GLY A 75 -24.53 -15.29 -24.46
C GLY A 75 -25.75 -16.07 -24.02
N MET A 76 -26.25 -15.81 -22.80
CA MET A 76 -27.39 -16.52 -22.23
C MET A 76 -28.72 -16.18 -22.92
N MET A 77 -29.05 -14.89 -23.05
CA MET A 77 -30.37 -14.47 -23.56
C MET A 77 -30.43 -14.36 -25.08
N GLY A 78 -29.30 -14.15 -25.75
CA GLY A 78 -29.25 -13.97 -27.21
C GLY A 78 -28.93 -15.24 -27.98
N ILE A 79 -28.05 -16.10 -27.46
CA ILE A 79 -27.50 -17.24 -28.20
C ILE A 79 -27.99 -18.57 -27.63
N ASP A 80 -27.78 -18.80 -26.33
CA ASP A 80 -28.01 -20.09 -25.69
C ASP A 80 -29.52 -20.41 -25.59
N TRP A 81 -30.29 -19.50 -24.98
CA TRP A 81 -31.74 -19.69 -24.85
C TRP A 81 -32.51 -18.38 -25.06
N PRO A 82 -32.80 -18.01 -26.32
CA PRO A 82 -33.65 -16.88 -26.63
C PRO A 82 -35.10 -17.16 -26.18
N MET A 83 -35.52 -16.49 -25.10
CA MET A 83 -36.88 -16.57 -24.55
C MET A 83 -37.65 -15.27 -24.79
N ILE A 84 -38.93 -15.40 -25.14
CA ILE A 84 -39.85 -14.26 -25.23
C ILE A 84 -40.44 -14.00 -23.84
N ILE A 85 -39.93 -12.99 -23.14
CA ILE A 85 -40.37 -12.61 -21.79
C ILE A 85 -41.05 -11.24 -21.86
N GLY A 86 -42.36 -11.19 -21.62
CA GLY A 86 -43.13 -9.95 -21.62
C GLY A 86 -43.15 -9.21 -22.97
N GLY A 87 -42.92 -9.93 -24.08
CA GLY A 87 -42.90 -9.36 -25.44
C GLY A 87 -41.68 -8.53 -25.80
N LYS A 88 -40.63 -8.53 -24.95
CA LYS A 88 -39.37 -7.83 -25.22
C LYS A 88 -38.50 -8.58 -26.22
N ASP A 89 -37.67 -7.83 -26.94
CA ASP A 89 -36.59 -8.40 -27.77
C ASP A 89 -35.64 -9.25 -26.92
N PHE A 90 -34.95 -10.21 -27.55
CA PHE A 90 -34.02 -11.12 -26.88
C PHE A 90 -32.80 -10.41 -26.26
N ILE A 91 -32.43 -9.23 -26.78
CA ILE A 91 -31.31 -8.41 -26.28
C ILE A 91 -31.83 -7.02 -25.89
N PRO A 92 -32.56 -6.88 -24.77
CA PRO A 92 -33.09 -5.60 -24.33
C PRO A 92 -32.00 -4.82 -23.57
N TYR A 93 -31.13 -4.11 -24.29
CA TYR A 93 -29.99 -3.36 -23.72
C TYR A 93 -30.31 -2.54 -22.45
N PRO A 94 -31.43 -1.78 -22.35
CA PRO A 94 -31.74 -1.02 -21.14
C PRO A 94 -31.92 -1.89 -19.88
N SER A 95 -32.38 -3.13 -20.05
CA SER A 95 -32.57 -4.06 -18.93
C SER A 95 -31.26 -4.64 -18.41
N PHE A 96 -30.20 -4.59 -19.21
CA PHE A 96 -28.87 -5.13 -18.88
C PHE A 96 -28.02 -4.16 -18.07
N VAL A 97 -28.30 -2.85 -18.17
CA VAL A 97 -27.53 -1.78 -17.53
C VAL A 97 -27.34 -1.99 -16.02
N PRO A 98 -28.36 -2.34 -15.22
CA PRO A 98 -28.17 -2.54 -13.78
C PRO A 98 -27.19 -3.68 -13.48
N VAL A 99 -27.29 -4.81 -14.18
CA VAL A 99 -26.41 -5.97 -13.97
C VAL A 99 -24.97 -5.67 -14.42
N ILE A 100 -24.81 -4.97 -15.56
CA ILE A 100 -23.49 -4.52 -16.02
C ILE A 100 -22.85 -3.62 -14.98
N PHE A 101 -23.58 -2.61 -14.49
CA PHE A 101 -23.07 -1.68 -13.48
C PHE A 101 -22.60 -2.40 -12.21
N GLU A 102 -23.45 -3.26 -11.64
CA GLU A 102 -23.13 -3.98 -10.41
C GLU A 102 -21.91 -4.89 -10.59
N LEU A 103 -21.80 -5.63 -11.70
CA LEU A 103 -20.67 -6.54 -11.93
C LEU A 103 -19.36 -5.78 -12.17
N THR A 104 -19.42 -4.63 -12.86
CA THR A 104 -18.27 -3.74 -13.04
C THR A 104 -17.76 -3.22 -11.70
N VAL A 105 -18.65 -2.73 -10.84
CA VAL A 105 -18.28 -2.22 -9.50
C VAL A 105 -17.74 -3.34 -8.62
N LEU A 106 -18.39 -4.50 -8.63
CA LEU A 106 -18.00 -5.67 -7.85
C LEU A 106 -16.58 -6.12 -8.18
N LEU A 107 -16.28 -6.33 -9.47
CA LEU A 107 -14.96 -6.81 -9.91
C LEU A 107 -13.88 -5.75 -9.76
N ALA A 108 -14.20 -4.46 -9.95
CA ALA A 108 -13.26 -3.38 -9.66
C ALA A 108 -12.91 -3.33 -8.16
N ALA A 109 -13.90 -3.46 -7.27
CA ALA A 109 -13.68 -3.42 -5.83
C ALA A 109 -12.85 -4.61 -5.32
N TYR A 110 -13.22 -5.84 -5.70
CA TYR A 110 -12.45 -7.03 -5.33
C TYR A 110 -11.05 -7.02 -5.94
N GLY A 111 -10.92 -6.67 -7.21
CA GLY A 111 -9.64 -6.61 -7.90
C GLY A 111 -8.66 -5.63 -7.24
N MET A 112 -9.14 -4.44 -6.84
CA MET A 112 -8.34 -3.48 -6.06
C MET A 112 -7.95 -4.02 -4.69
N CYS A 113 -8.90 -4.59 -3.95
CA CYS A 113 -8.67 -5.10 -2.60
C CYS A 113 -7.59 -6.21 -2.60
N PHE A 114 -7.72 -7.20 -3.49
CA PHE A 114 -6.73 -8.27 -3.61
C PHE A 114 -5.37 -7.74 -4.07
N THR A 115 -5.34 -6.82 -5.03
CA THR A 115 -4.08 -6.22 -5.47
C THR A 115 -3.39 -5.45 -4.35
N PHE A 116 -4.15 -4.72 -3.54
CA PHE A 116 -3.61 -4.00 -2.38
C PHE A 116 -2.96 -4.94 -1.37
N PHE A 117 -3.59 -6.06 -1.03
CA PHE A 117 -2.99 -7.04 -0.13
C PHE A 117 -1.72 -7.67 -0.70
N ILE A 118 -1.69 -7.95 -2.01
CA ILE A 118 -0.51 -8.53 -2.66
C ILE A 118 0.65 -7.55 -2.73
N VAL A 119 0.40 -6.30 -3.13
CA VAL A 119 1.44 -5.26 -3.30
C VAL A 119 2.01 -4.82 -1.95
N SER A 120 1.18 -4.79 -0.90
CA SER A 120 1.59 -4.40 0.45
C SER A 120 2.12 -5.57 1.28
N ASP A 121 2.24 -6.77 0.67
CA ASP A 121 2.64 -8.03 1.31
C ASP A 121 1.84 -8.38 2.60
N LEU A 122 0.55 -8.01 2.62
CA LEU A 122 -0.34 -8.26 3.75
C LEU A 122 -0.95 -9.65 3.64
N LYS A 123 -0.27 -10.64 4.21
CA LYS A 123 -0.73 -12.04 4.26
C LYS A 123 -1.18 -12.42 5.67
N PRO A 124 -2.30 -13.15 5.84
CA PRO A 124 -2.77 -13.58 7.16
C PRO A 124 -1.75 -14.41 7.97
N TRP A 125 -0.82 -15.08 7.30
CA TRP A 125 0.23 -15.90 7.90
C TRP A 125 1.61 -15.23 7.94
N ALA A 126 1.73 -13.99 7.47
CA ALA A 126 3.01 -13.27 7.57
C ALA A 126 3.30 -12.96 9.04
N LYS A 127 4.51 -13.26 9.50
CA LYS A 127 4.99 -12.79 10.82
C LYS A 127 5.27 -11.28 10.71
N PRO A 128 4.57 -10.42 11.46
CA PRO A 128 4.78 -8.97 11.37
C PRO A 128 6.15 -8.59 11.93
N ARG A 129 6.93 -7.80 11.17
CA ARG A 129 8.16 -7.17 11.66
C ARG A 129 7.81 -5.90 12.42
N ILE A 130 7.67 -6.02 13.73
CA ILE A 130 7.34 -4.89 14.60
C ILE A 130 8.64 -4.27 15.08
N PHE A 131 8.89 -3.00 14.75
CA PHE A 131 10.08 -2.26 15.20
C PHE A 131 9.92 -1.74 16.63
N ASP A 132 8.81 -1.08 16.91
CA ASP A 132 8.38 -0.66 18.25
C ASP A 132 6.85 -0.87 18.37
N LEU A 133 6.38 -1.25 19.55
CA LEU A 133 4.95 -1.45 19.82
C LEU A 133 4.18 -0.12 19.83
N ARG A 134 4.86 0.99 20.15
CA ARG A 134 4.27 2.34 20.23
C ARG A 134 3.98 2.96 18.86
N ILE A 135 4.43 2.33 17.78
CA ILE A 135 4.20 2.76 16.40
C ILE A 135 2.71 2.87 16.07
N THR A 136 1.87 2.05 16.69
CA THR A 136 0.43 2.04 16.43
C THR A 136 -0.37 2.93 17.38
N ASP A 137 0.27 3.51 18.39
CA ASP A 137 -0.39 4.31 19.43
C ASP A 137 -0.06 5.80 19.27
N ASP A 138 1.17 6.20 19.55
CA ASP A 138 1.56 7.62 19.66
C ASP A 138 2.87 7.99 18.92
N LYS A 139 3.82 7.06 18.78
CA LYS A 139 5.16 7.37 18.27
C LYS A 139 5.31 7.15 16.78
N HIS A 140 6.10 8.01 16.16
CA HIS A 140 6.54 7.87 14.78
C HIS A 140 7.94 7.27 14.76
N VAL A 141 8.16 6.22 13.98
CA VAL A 141 9.44 5.48 13.97
C VAL A 141 10.00 5.44 12.57
N MET A 142 11.21 5.97 12.41
CA MET A 142 12.00 5.86 11.19
C MET A 142 12.95 4.67 11.31
N ALA A 143 12.81 3.71 10.41
CA ALA A 143 13.72 2.58 10.31
C ALA A 143 14.79 2.83 9.24
N ILE A 144 16.05 2.61 9.60
CA ILE A 144 17.19 2.71 8.70
C ILE A 144 17.90 1.36 8.72
N ASP A 145 18.01 0.75 7.54
CA ASP A 145 18.74 -0.49 7.31
C ASP A 145 20.25 -0.20 7.26
N LEU A 146 21.01 -0.85 8.14
CA LEU A 146 22.47 -0.66 8.21
C LEU A 146 23.20 -1.32 7.03
N ASP A 147 22.64 -2.36 6.42
CA ASP A 147 23.30 -3.06 5.30
C ASP A 147 23.21 -2.24 4.00
N GLN A 148 22.16 -1.42 3.87
CA GLN A 148 21.96 -0.54 2.71
C GLN A 148 22.73 0.78 2.81
N ASN A 149 23.24 1.11 3.99
CA ASN A 149 23.96 2.35 4.26
C ASN A 149 25.46 2.07 4.48
N LYS A 150 26.31 2.79 3.75
CA LYS A 150 27.78 2.70 3.92
C LYS A 150 28.29 3.60 5.05
N ILE A 151 27.40 4.22 5.80
CA ILE A 151 27.71 5.20 6.84
C ILE A 151 27.82 4.45 8.17
N ASP A 152 28.81 4.85 8.97
CA ASP A 152 29.05 4.25 10.28
C ASP A 152 27.86 4.46 11.24
N VAL A 153 27.55 3.46 12.05
CA VAL A 153 26.37 3.43 12.94
C VAL A 153 26.37 4.61 13.90
N ALA A 154 27.54 4.97 14.43
CA ALA A 154 27.70 6.10 15.35
C ALA A 154 27.34 7.45 14.69
N LYS A 155 27.62 7.60 13.39
CA LYS A 155 27.25 8.82 12.65
C LYS A 155 25.75 8.87 12.40
N ILE A 156 25.12 7.73 12.12
CA ILE A 156 23.66 7.67 11.93
C ILE A 156 22.94 7.99 13.24
N ASP A 157 23.41 7.45 14.37
CA ASP A 157 22.87 7.77 15.71
C ASP A 157 22.95 9.27 16.01
N GLN A 158 24.08 9.90 15.70
CA GLN A 158 24.24 11.34 15.89
C GLN A 158 23.35 12.16 14.96
N ILE A 159 23.27 11.80 13.67
CA ILE A 159 22.37 12.45 12.72
C ILE A 159 20.90 12.35 13.19
N LEU A 160 20.47 11.20 13.70
CA LEU A 160 19.10 11.03 14.20
C LEU A 160 18.82 11.95 15.40
N LYS A 161 19.74 12.01 16.37
CA LYS A 161 19.62 12.88 17.55
C LYS A 161 19.62 14.37 17.18
N ASP A 162 20.51 14.78 16.27
CA ASP A 162 20.60 16.16 15.82
C ASP A 162 19.33 16.63 15.08
N ASN A 163 18.57 15.69 14.51
CA ASN A 163 17.32 15.95 13.81
C ASN A 163 16.06 15.70 14.66
N GLY A 164 16.20 15.67 15.99
CA GLY A 164 15.04 15.67 16.90
C GLY A 164 14.46 14.29 17.22
N ALA A 165 15.22 13.22 17.02
CA ALA A 165 14.83 11.90 17.55
C ALA A 165 14.82 11.92 19.08
N SER A 166 13.70 11.55 19.69
CA SER A 166 13.55 11.45 21.14
C SER A 166 14.32 10.24 21.70
N GLU A 167 14.30 9.14 20.95
CA GLU A 167 15.00 7.91 21.29
C GLU A 167 15.65 7.32 20.02
N VAL A 168 16.82 6.70 20.19
CA VAL A 168 17.47 5.94 19.12
C VAL A 168 17.72 4.52 19.61
N ASN A 169 17.09 3.56 18.94
CA ASN A 169 17.14 2.14 19.33
C ASN A 169 17.78 1.31 18.20
N GLN A 170 18.50 0.26 18.56
CA GLN A 170 19.03 -0.71 17.58
C GLN A 170 18.25 -2.02 17.70
N LYS A 171 17.79 -2.55 16.58
CA LYS A 171 17.01 -3.79 16.54
C LYS A 171 17.56 -4.71 15.46
N ASN A 172 17.82 -5.95 15.85
CA ASN A 172 18.25 -6.99 14.94
C ASN A 172 17.07 -7.91 14.67
N PHE A 173 16.82 -8.23 13.40
CA PHE A 173 15.86 -9.24 13.02
C PHE A 173 16.62 -10.44 12.45
N ASP A 174 16.47 -11.57 13.12
CA ASP A 174 16.91 -12.86 12.58
C ASP A 174 15.82 -13.35 11.61
N GLU A 175 16.18 -13.49 10.33
CA GLU A 175 15.32 -14.17 9.35
C GLU A 175 15.43 -15.68 9.57
N ASP A 176 14.37 -16.27 10.16
CA ASP A 176 14.10 -17.72 10.20
C ASP A 176 13.86 -18.28 8.78
#